data_AF-A0A258KVH2-F1
#
_entry.id   AF-A0A258KVH2-F1
#
_cell.length_a   1.000
_cell.length_b   1.000
_cell.length_c   1.000
_cell.angle_alpha   90.00
_cell.angle_beta   90.00
_cell.angle_gamma   90.00
#
_symmetry.space_group_name_H-M   'P 1'
#
loop_
_entity.id
_entity.type
_entity.pdbx_description
1 polymer ?
#
loop_
_entity_poly.entity_id
_entity_poly.type
_entity_poly.pdbx_seq_one_letter_code
_entity_poly.pdbx_strand_id
1 'polypeptide(L)' 'MECIRAFKTQFFDPDSDETETYISSPSFLKVIEARSRELGKAIGAEYAEGFTSRKLLGIDNIFDLR' A
#
# COMPACT_ATOMS: atom_id res chain seq x y z
N MET A 1 -2.05 4.08 -7.55
CA MET A 1 -1.08 5.04 -6.99
C MET A 1 -1.65 6.45 -6.91
N GLU A 2 -2.49 6.85 -7.87
CA GLU A 2 -3.14 8.18 -7.93
C GLU A 2 -3.75 8.66 -6.61
N CYS A 3 -4.49 7.82 -5.87
CA CYS A 3 -5.08 8.24 -4.60
C CYS A 3 -4.05 8.67 -3.56
N ILE A 4 -2.87 8.04 -3.52
CA ILE A 4 -1.78 8.42 -2.61
C ILE A 4 -1.17 9.75 -3.08
N ARG A 5 -0.92 9.89 -4.40
CA ARG A 5 -0.38 11.11 -5.01
C ARG A 5 -1.31 12.33 -4.91
N ALA A 6 -2.61 12.11 -4.71
CA ALA A 6 -3.57 13.20 -4.52
C ALA A 6 -3.32 14.00 -3.22
N PHE A 7 -2.70 13.39 -2.20
CA PHE A 7 -2.33 14.06 -0.94
C PHE A 7 -0.94 14.70 -1.05
N LYS A 8 -0.82 15.69 -1.94
CA LYS A 8 0.46 16.36 -2.28
C LYS A 8 1.22 16.95 -1.09
N THR A 9 0.52 17.44 -0.08
CA THR A 9 1.15 18.02 1.12
C THR A 9 1.68 16.97 2.10
N GLN A 10 1.46 15.67 1.84
CA GLN A 10 1.87 14.58 2.74
C GLN A 10 2.84 13.61 2.06
N PHE A 11 2.65 13.31 0.78
CA PHE A 11 3.51 12.43 0.00
C PHE A 11 4.37 13.22 -1.00
N PHE A 12 5.29 12.54 -1.67
CA PHE A 12 6.24 13.17 -2.58
C PHE A 12 5.58 14.07 -3.64
N ASP A 13 5.91 15.35 -3.58
CA ASP A 13 5.63 16.38 -4.58
C ASP A 13 6.96 17.03 -4.99
N PRO A 14 7.38 16.95 -6.27
CA PRO A 14 8.63 17.54 -6.74
C PRO A 14 8.67 19.08 -6.66
N ASP A 15 7.51 19.73 -6.56
CA ASP A 15 7.39 21.20 -6.50
C ASP A 15 7.27 21.72 -5.05
N SER A 16 7.42 20.85 -4.04
CA SER A 16 7.29 21.21 -2.63
C SER A 16 8.58 21.78 -2.06
N ASP A 17 8.48 22.96 -1.42
CA ASP A 17 9.55 23.59 -0.64
C ASP A 17 9.48 23.24 0.86
N GLU A 18 8.55 22.37 1.27
CA GLU A 18 8.42 21.92 2.66
C GLU A 18 9.55 20.98 3.09
N THR A 19 9.84 20.94 4.40
CA THR A 19 10.82 20.01 4.97
C THR A 19 10.42 18.56 4.69
N GLU A 20 11.34 17.79 4.10
CA GLU A 20 11.10 16.37 3.80
C GLU A 20 10.83 15.56 5.09
N THR A 21 9.78 14.75 5.04
CA THR A 21 9.46 13.72 6.03
C THR A 21 9.70 12.35 5.42
N TYR A 22 9.70 11.30 6.24
CA TYR A 22 9.86 9.94 5.74
C TYR A 22 8.88 9.59 4.59
N ILE A 23 7.62 9.99 4.73
CA ILE A 23 6.55 9.68 3.77
C ILE A 23 6.51 10.62 2.55
N SER A 24 7.12 11.81 2.65
CA SER A 24 7.22 12.74 1.52
C SER A 24 8.44 12.48 0.63
N SER A 25 9.32 11.56 1.00
CA SER A 25 10.42 11.13 0.13
C SER A 25 9.94 10.35 -1.10
N PRO A 26 10.59 10.48 -2.28
CA PRO A 26 10.23 9.71 -3.47
C PRO A 26 10.43 8.20 -3.29
N SER A 27 11.33 7.82 -2.38
CA SER A 27 11.61 6.43 -2.02
C SER A 27 10.42 5.76 -1.32
N PHE A 28 9.63 6.51 -0.55
CA PHE A 28 8.48 5.96 0.17
C PHE A 28 7.42 5.37 -0.78
N LEU A 29 7.15 6.04 -1.91
CA LEU A 29 6.22 5.52 -2.93
C LEU A 29 6.72 4.19 -3.54
N LYS A 30 8.04 4.05 -3.72
CA LYS A 30 8.65 2.79 -4.19
C LYS A 30 8.52 1.68 -3.16
N VAL A 31 8.61 2.00 -1.87
CA VAL A 31 8.40 1.03 -0.78
C VAL A 31 6.96 0.50 -0.80
N ILE A 32 5.97 1.37 -0.96
CA ILE A 32 4.55 0.97 -1.08
C ILE A 32 4.38 0.01 -2.28
N GLU A 33 4.86 0.40 -3.46
CA GLU A 33 4.77 -0.45 -4.65
C GLU A 33 5.48 -1.79 -4.46
N ALA A 34 6.68 -1.79 -3.89
CA ALA A 34 7.45 -3.00 -3.64
C ALA A 34 6.73 -3.95 -2.65
N ARG A 35 6.05 -3.43 -1.64
CA ARG A 35 5.20 -4.23 -0.74
C ARG A 35 4.03 -4.86 -1.49
N SER A 36 3.31 -4.09 -2.29
CA SER A 36 2.20 -4.63 -3.07
C SER A 36 2.65 -5.71 -4.06
N ARG A 37 3.80 -5.53 -4.71
CA ARG A 37 4.39 -6.53 -5.62
C ARG A 37 4.84 -7.80 -4.89
N GLU A 38 5.46 -7.67 -3.72
CA GLU A 38 5.88 -8.84 -2.94
C GLU A 38 4.67 -9.69 -2.53
N LEU A 39 3.62 -9.05 -2.00
CA LEU A 39 2.39 -9.75 -1.62
C LEU A 39 1.68 -10.35 -2.84
N GLY A 40 1.66 -9.64 -3.98
CA GLY A 40 1.12 -10.14 -5.24
C GLY A 40 1.83 -11.43 -5.67
N LYS A 41 3.16 -11.43 -5.65
CA LYS A 41 3.98 -12.60 -5.98
C LYS A 41 3.61 -13.84 -5.17
N ALA A 42 3.29 -13.68 -3.88
CA ALA A 42 2.94 -14.79 -3.00
C ALA A 42 1.65 -15.53 -3.43
N ILE A 43 0.75 -14.85 -4.16
CA ILE A 43 -0.52 -15.40 -4.64
C ILE A 43 -0.58 -15.54 -6.16
N GLY A 44 0.52 -15.31 -6.87
CA GLY A 44 0.57 -15.35 -8.33
C GLY A 44 -0.11 -14.17 -9.04
N ALA A 45 -0.29 -13.04 -8.35
CA ALA A 45 -0.83 -11.79 -8.91
C ALA A 45 0.28 -10.73 -9.07
N GLU A 46 0.01 -9.66 -9.84
CA GLU A 46 0.99 -8.56 -10.00
C GLU A 46 1.10 -7.70 -8.73
N TYR A 47 -0.03 -7.43 -8.08
CA TYR A 47 -0.11 -6.66 -6.84
C TYR A 47 -1.13 -7.32 -5.89
N ALA A 48 -0.88 -7.22 -4.59
CA ALA A 48 -1.86 -7.55 -3.55
C ALA A 48 -1.72 -6.62 -2.33
N GLU A 49 -2.73 -6.62 -1.48
CA GLU A 49 -2.72 -5.96 -0.18
C GLU A 49 -2.91 -7.01 0.92
N GLY A 50 -2.14 -6.88 2.00
CA GLY A 50 -2.12 -7.83 3.09
C GLY A 50 -2.97 -7.34 4.25
N PHE A 51 -3.83 -8.22 4.78
CA PHE A 51 -4.69 -7.92 5.92
C PHE A 51 -4.37 -8.87 7.08
N THR A 52 -4.55 -8.38 8.31
CA THR A 52 -4.47 -9.21 9.52
C THR A 52 -5.81 -9.18 10.24
N SER A 53 -6.17 -10.30 10.87
CA SER A 53 -7.37 -10.40 11.70
C SER A 53 -6.98 -10.89 13.09
N ARG A 54 -7.56 -10.29 14.14
CA ARG A 54 -7.40 -10.78 15.52
C ARG A 54 -8.19 -12.06 15.78
N LYS A 55 -9.26 -12.30 15.01
CA LYS A 55 -10.11 -13.48 15.11
C LYS A 55 -9.86 -14.41 13.93
N LEU A 56 -9.99 -15.71 14.14
CA LEU A 56 -10.07 -16.67 13.03
C LEU A 56 -11.29 -16.31 12.16
N LEU A 57 -11.13 -16.35 10.85
CA LEU A 57 -12.19 -15.93 9.91
C LEU A 57 -13.42 -16.86 9.99
N GLY A 58 -13.23 -18.13 10.32
CA GLY A 58 -14.33 -19.07 10.57
C GLY A 58 -15.22 -19.32 9.34
N ILE A 59 -14.62 -19.35 8.15
CA ILE A 59 -15.28 -19.55 6.86
C ILE A 59 -14.65 -20.72 6.11
N ASP A 60 -15.46 -21.42 5.33
CA ASP A 60 -14.99 -22.47 4.42
C ASP A 60 -14.55 -21.90 3.06
N ASN A 61 -15.13 -20.77 2.66
CA ASN A 61 -14.79 -20.06 1.43
C ASN A 61 -14.57 -18.56 1.70
N ILE A 62 -13.53 -17.98 1.10
CA ILE A 62 -13.21 -16.54 1.25
C ILE A 62 -14.31 -15.61 0.73
N PHE A 63 -15.14 -16.07 -0.21
CA PHE A 63 -16.28 -15.30 -0.71
C PHE A 63 -17.47 -15.24 0.25
N ASP A 64 -17.42 -15.97 1.37
CA ASP A 64 -18.43 -15.93 2.42
C ASP A 64 -18.16 -14.83 3.48
N LEU A 65 -17.07 -14.08 3.35
CA LEU A 65 -16.81 -12.88 4.17
C LEU A 65 -17.93 -11.85 3.97
N ARG A 66 -18.54 -11.38 5.07
CA ARG A 66 -19.64 -10.38 5.09
C ARG A 66 -19.25 -9.16 5.91
#